data_AF-A0AAD3DI33-F1
#
_entry.id   AF-A0AAD3DI33-F1
#
_cell.length_a   1.000
_cell.length_b   1.000
_cell.length_c   1.000
_cell.angle_alpha   90.00
_cell.angle_beta   90.00
_cell.angle_gamma   90.00
#
_symmetry.space_group_name_H-M   'P 1'
#
loop_
_entity.id
_entity.type
_entity.pdbx_description
1 polymer ?
#
loop_
_entity_poly.entity_id
_entity_poly.type
_entity_poly.pdbx_seq_one_letter_code
_entity_poly.pdbx_strand_id
1 'polypeptide(L)'
;MASKALLLALLGAVAVLGVTAEELSTSGRSLLATGFPYCACDNKAKHSPYRLTTAPSVSYMGQTWMCFTLYLNATGTSCSLPAGSRPACCDANLYKLEFDVDPACKGTSDLALLFKGYNTVVDGVTIQETVKTISIEVLDRTPAAAVLRISKGLEMPQAVLASFSSGLPVCFNRKPGFCTTTQLFMSPDSATYALFNTNKNCCPSGLAGPLNPPDQPKPNTYPSPPAAPLPPSPEPPSPSPMAGKRSPP
;
A
#
# COMPACT_ATOMS: atom_id res chain seq x y z
N MET A 1 53.13 -62.34 -27.37
CA MET A 1 52.05 -63.07 -28.07
C MET A 1 50.75 -62.76 -27.38
N ALA A 2 49.74 -62.47 -28.20
CA ALA A 2 48.50 -61.82 -27.83
C ALA A 2 47.50 -62.74 -27.09
N SER A 3 46.57 -62.06 -26.43
CA SER A 3 45.12 -62.35 -26.47
C SER A 3 44.52 -63.28 -25.43
N LYS A 4 43.59 -62.68 -24.65
CA LYS A 4 42.23 -63.12 -24.26
C LYS A 4 42.00 -62.73 -22.79
N ALA A 5 41.50 -61.52 -22.48
CA ALA A 5 40.09 -61.12 -22.60
C ALA A 5 39.14 -62.11 -21.91
N LEU A 6 38.64 -61.77 -20.71
CA LEU A 6 37.20 -61.66 -20.42
C LEU A 6 36.95 -61.32 -18.94
N LEU A 7 36.12 -60.28 -18.71
CA LEU A 7 35.12 -60.12 -17.64
C LEU A 7 35.62 -59.98 -16.18
N LEU A 8 35.25 -59.00 -15.34
CA LEU A 8 34.22 -57.97 -15.28
C LEU A 8 34.81 -56.83 -14.42
N ALA A 9 34.88 -55.58 -14.88
CA ALA A 9 33.84 -54.57 -14.63
C ALA A 9 33.33 -54.52 -13.16
N LEU A 10 34.10 -53.86 -12.29
CA LEU A 10 33.58 -53.22 -11.08
C LEU A 10 34.20 -51.82 -10.99
N LEU A 11 33.42 -50.88 -11.54
CA LEU A 11 33.65 -49.45 -11.50
C LEU A 11 33.65 -48.95 -10.04
N GLY A 12 34.84 -48.78 -9.47
CA GLY A 12 35.07 -48.00 -8.26
C GLY A 12 35.20 -46.51 -8.60
N ALA A 13 34.10 -45.87 -9.02
CA ALA A 13 34.03 -44.42 -9.10
C ALA A 13 33.51 -43.90 -7.75
N VAL A 14 34.42 -43.54 -6.85
CA VAL A 14 34.11 -42.67 -5.73
C VAL A 14 33.86 -41.28 -6.30
N ALA A 15 32.60 -41.02 -6.67
CA ALA A 15 32.14 -39.68 -6.93
C ALA A 15 32.19 -38.91 -5.60
N VAL A 16 33.21 -38.07 -5.47
CA VAL A 16 33.24 -37.00 -4.48
C VAL A 16 32.05 -36.09 -4.80
N LEU A 17 30.96 -36.27 -4.06
CA LEU A 17 29.88 -35.30 -3.97
C LEU A 17 30.43 -34.07 -3.23
N GLY A 18 31.20 -33.26 -3.95
CA GLY A 18 31.40 -31.86 -3.61
C GLY A 18 30.07 -31.17 -3.81
N VAL A 19 29.29 -31.12 -2.73
CA VAL A 19 28.02 -30.39 -2.65
C VAL A 19 28.38 -28.90 -2.77
N THR A 20 28.41 -28.38 -3.99
CA THR A 20 28.15 -26.95 -4.17
C THR A 20 26.69 -26.78 -3.83
N ALA A 21 26.44 -26.30 -2.61
CA ALA A 21 25.16 -25.78 -2.19
C ALA A 21 24.80 -24.62 -3.13
N GLU A 22 24.21 -24.94 -4.27
CA GLU A 22 23.36 -24.00 -4.97
C GLU A 22 22.26 -23.61 -3.99
N GLU A 23 22.21 -22.31 -3.74
CA GLU A 23 21.30 -21.68 -2.82
C GLU A 23 19.88 -22.18 -3.09
N LEU A 24 19.31 -22.92 -2.12
CA LEU A 24 17.88 -23.13 -2.01
C LEU A 24 17.22 -21.76 -1.75
N SER A 25 17.04 -21.03 -2.84
CA SER A 25 16.32 -19.77 -2.92
C SER A 25 14.82 -20.02 -2.80
N THR A 26 14.22 -19.36 -1.81
CA THR A 26 12.96 -18.61 -1.93
C THR A 26 11.62 -19.32 -2.19
N SER A 27 11.26 -20.40 -1.48
CA SER A 27 9.82 -20.77 -1.36
C SER A 27 9.37 -21.52 -0.09
N GLY A 28 10.25 -22.02 0.77
CA GLY A 28 9.86 -22.97 1.84
C GLY A 28 9.88 -22.49 3.30
N ARG A 29 10.19 -21.22 3.58
CA ARG A 29 10.37 -20.74 4.97
C ARG A 29 9.27 -19.79 5.42
N SER A 30 8.10 -20.33 5.79
CA SER A 30 7.29 -19.80 6.91
C SER A 30 6.03 -20.64 7.17
N LEU A 31 6.20 -21.80 7.79
CA LEU A 31 5.09 -22.54 8.42
C LEU A 31 4.97 -22.24 9.94
N LEU A 32 5.82 -21.35 10.50
CA LEU A 32 5.94 -21.15 11.95
C LEU A 32 5.53 -19.75 12.45
N ALA A 33 5.19 -18.80 11.58
CA ALA A 33 4.67 -17.50 12.04
C ALA A 33 3.23 -17.68 12.54
N THR A 34 3.02 -17.54 13.85
CA THR A 34 1.73 -17.74 14.54
C THR A 34 0.79 -16.54 14.46
N GLY A 35 1.26 -15.39 13.95
CA GLY A 35 0.46 -14.18 13.77
C GLY A 35 0.83 -13.42 12.51
N PHE A 36 -0.01 -12.45 12.13
CA PHE A 36 0.24 -11.58 10.99
C PHE A 36 1.38 -10.58 11.29
N PRO A 37 2.29 -10.29 10.32
CA PRO A 37 2.41 -10.90 9.00
C PRO A 37 2.85 -12.36 9.10
N TYR A 38 2.27 -13.22 8.25
CA TYR A 38 2.43 -14.68 8.31
C TYR A 38 3.79 -15.21 7.80
N CYS A 39 4.85 -14.41 7.97
CA CYS A 39 6.23 -14.69 7.61
C CYS A 39 7.22 -14.19 8.68
N ALA A 40 8.42 -14.77 8.71
CA ALA A 40 9.48 -14.33 9.60
C ALA A 40 10.23 -13.13 9.01
N CYS A 41 10.09 -11.97 9.66
CA CYS A 41 10.70 -10.70 9.25
C CYS A 41 10.68 -9.70 10.42
N ASP A 42 11.45 -8.62 10.34
CA ASP A 42 11.36 -7.53 11.32
C ASP A 42 10.07 -6.75 11.10
N ASN A 43 9.07 -7.06 11.92
CA ASN A 43 7.71 -6.52 11.83
C ASN A 43 7.46 -5.31 12.75
N LYS A 44 8.49 -4.81 13.43
CA LYS A 44 8.36 -3.73 14.41
C LYS A 44 8.05 -2.41 13.70
N ALA A 45 6.90 -1.82 13.99
CA ALA A 45 6.48 -0.53 13.43
C ALA A 45 7.55 0.57 13.58
N LYS A 46 8.26 0.60 14.72
CA LYS A 46 9.29 1.60 15.02
C LYS A 46 10.58 1.43 14.21
N HIS A 47 10.78 0.30 13.53
CA HIS A 47 12.01 0.01 12.79
C HIS A 47 11.95 0.42 11.31
N SER A 48 10.85 1.01 10.86
CA SER A 48 10.70 1.51 9.49
C SER A 48 9.86 2.79 9.48
N PRO A 49 10.10 3.72 8.54
CA PRO A 49 9.28 4.93 8.43
C PRO A 49 8.00 4.74 7.62
N TYR A 50 7.84 3.63 6.88
CA TYR A 50 6.65 3.44 6.06
C TYR A 50 5.38 3.27 6.90
N ARG A 51 4.33 3.98 6.52
CA ARG A 51 3.02 3.94 7.17
C ARG A 51 1.91 3.88 6.15
N LEU A 52 0.77 3.39 6.63
CA LEU A 52 -0.47 3.36 5.89
C LEU A 52 -1.56 3.98 6.77
N THR A 53 -2.40 4.84 6.19
CA THR A 53 -3.59 5.38 6.86
C THR A 53 -4.80 5.22 5.97
N THR A 54 -6.00 5.21 6.55
CA THR A 54 -7.25 5.15 5.79
C THR A 54 -7.47 6.44 5.01
N ALA A 55 -7.98 6.33 3.79
CA ALA A 55 -8.44 7.44 2.98
C ALA A 55 -9.93 7.27 2.63
N PRO A 56 -10.65 8.35 2.25
CA PRO A 56 -12.02 8.23 1.78
C PRO A 56 -12.13 7.22 0.63
N SER A 57 -13.21 6.42 0.65
CA SER A 57 -13.51 5.54 -0.48
C SER A 57 -13.84 6.37 -1.72
N VAL A 58 -13.48 5.85 -2.89
CA VAL A 58 -13.71 6.54 -4.17
C VAL A 58 -14.62 5.72 -5.08
N SER A 59 -15.37 6.40 -5.94
CA SER A 59 -16.03 5.78 -7.08
C SER A 59 -15.07 5.78 -8.26
N TYR A 60 -14.75 4.61 -8.80
CA TYR A 60 -13.86 4.46 -9.95
C TYR A 60 -14.32 3.31 -10.84
N MET A 61 -14.48 3.60 -12.14
CA MET A 61 -15.04 2.67 -13.13
C MET A 61 -16.38 2.04 -12.69
N GLY A 62 -17.25 2.84 -12.08
CA GLY A 62 -18.58 2.40 -11.62
C GLY A 62 -18.59 1.48 -10.39
N GLN A 63 -17.44 1.29 -9.73
CA GLN A 63 -17.31 0.51 -8.50
C GLN A 63 -16.85 1.39 -7.34
N THR A 64 -17.19 0.99 -6.11
CA THR A 64 -16.63 1.60 -4.90
C THR A 64 -15.28 0.96 -4.58
N TRP A 65 -14.28 1.80 -4.34
CA TRP A 65 -12.93 1.38 -3.99
C TRP A 65 -12.58 1.89 -2.60
N MET A 66 -12.09 0.99 -1.75
CA MET A 66 -11.56 1.34 -0.44
C MET A 66 -10.13 1.80 -0.61
N CYS A 67 -9.78 2.97 -0.10
CA CYS A 67 -8.48 3.58 -0.31
C CYS A 67 -7.69 3.74 0.99
N PHE A 68 -6.39 3.66 0.84
CA PHE A 68 -5.41 3.96 1.86
C PHE A 68 -4.36 4.92 1.30
N THR A 69 -3.78 5.72 2.17
CA THR A 69 -2.64 6.57 1.83
C THR A 69 -1.38 5.92 2.37
N LEU A 70 -0.47 5.58 1.47
CA LEU A 70 0.89 5.16 1.77
C LEU A 70 1.77 6.40 1.94
N TYR A 71 2.51 6.50 3.03
CA TYR A 71 3.35 7.66 3.33
C TYR A 71 4.54 7.31 4.22
N LEU A 72 5.44 8.27 4.43
CA LEU A 72 6.54 8.15 5.38
C LEU A 72 6.24 8.94 6.66
N ASN A 73 6.49 8.31 7.80
CA ASN A 73 6.53 8.96 9.09
C ASN A 73 7.73 8.43 9.89
N ALA A 74 8.81 9.21 9.89
CA ALA A 74 10.01 8.90 10.66
C ALA A 74 9.90 9.30 12.14
N THR A 75 8.90 10.10 12.52
CA THR A 75 8.71 10.56 13.90
C THR A 75 8.34 9.38 14.80
N GLY A 76 8.98 9.29 15.97
CA GLY A 76 8.76 8.17 16.91
C GLY A 76 9.31 6.82 16.42
N THR A 77 10.11 6.82 15.35
CA THR A 77 10.82 5.64 14.86
C THR A 77 12.28 5.64 15.32
N SER A 78 12.86 4.45 15.37
CA SER A 78 14.28 4.22 15.59
C SER A 78 15.13 4.60 14.38
N CYS A 79 14.54 5.12 13.30
CA CYS A 79 15.26 5.58 12.10
C CYS A 79 15.97 6.92 12.30
N SER A 80 15.65 7.63 13.39
CA SER A 80 16.36 8.81 13.85
C SER A 80 17.66 8.49 14.61
N LEU A 81 17.89 7.22 14.97
CA LEU A 81 19.10 6.80 15.67
C LEU A 81 20.34 6.94 14.76
N PRO A 82 21.55 7.12 15.35
CA PRO A 82 22.79 7.12 14.59
C PRO A 82 23.01 5.83 13.79
N ALA A 83 23.79 5.90 12.71
CA ALA A 83 23.96 4.81 11.73
C ALA A 83 24.32 3.44 12.35
N GLY A 84 25.10 3.41 13.44
CA GLY A 84 25.47 2.16 14.13
C GLY A 84 24.38 1.52 14.99
N SER A 85 23.26 2.20 15.22
CA SER A 85 22.12 1.72 16.01
C SER A 85 20.79 1.78 15.25
N ARG A 86 20.82 2.28 14.01
CA ARG A 86 19.67 2.38 13.13
C ARG A 86 19.27 0.99 12.62
N PRO A 87 17.99 0.59 12.75
CA PRO A 87 17.52 -0.67 12.17
C PRO A 87 17.69 -0.71 10.65
N ALA A 88 18.04 -1.88 10.10
CA ALA A 88 18.21 -2.05 8.65
C ALA A 88 16.93 -1.73 7.84
N CYS A 89 15.77 -1.85 8.47
CA CYS A 89 14.47 -1.56 7.85
C CYS A 89 14.15 -0.07 7.68
N CYS A 90 15.03 0.80 8.15
CA CYS A 90 14.89 2.24 8.01
C CYS A 90 15.26 2.77 6.62
N ASP A 91 16.03 2.02 5.83
CA ASP A 91 16.48 2.42 4.49
C ASP A 91 15.99 1.49 3.38
N ALA A 92 15.24 0.44 3.76
CA ALA A 92 14.71 -0.51 2.81
C ALA A 92 13.70 0.16 1.87
N ASN A 93 13.69 -0.25 0.59
CA ASN A 93 12.67 0.17 -0.37
C ASN A 93 11.36 -0.59 -0.13
N LEU A 94 10.22 0.03 -0.44
CA LEU A 94 8.94 -0.66 -0.48
C LEU A 94 8.88 -1.55 -1.71
N TYR A 95 8.26 -2.71 -1.55
CA TYR A 95 8.09 -3.71 -2.61
C TYR A 95 6.68 -4.31 -2.62
N LYS A 96 6.11 -4.58 -1.44
CA LYS A 96 4.83 -5.28 -1.32
C LYS A 96 4.02 -4.74 -0.14
N LEU A 97 2.70 -4.72 -0.28
CA LEU A 97 1.74 -4.41 0.78
C LEU A 97 0.82 -5.62 0.97
N GLU A 98 0.62 -6.03 2.22
CA GLU A 98 -0.37 -7.05 2.61
C GLU A 98 -1.30 -6.52 3.68
N PHE A 99 -2.54 -7.00 3.67
CA PHE A 99 -3.49 -6.85 4.76
C PHE A 99 -3.88 -8.20 5.31
N ASP A 100 -4.10 -8.24 6.62
CA ASP A 100 -4.77 -9.36 7.27
C ASP A 100 -6.27 -9.24 7.01
N VAL A 101 -6.86 -10.29 6.45
CA VAL A 101 -8.27 -10.29 6.04
C VAL A 101 -8.99 -11.57 6.42
N ASP A 102 -10.31 -11.49 6.55
CA ASP A 102 -11.13 -12.65 6.85
C ASP A 102 -11.08 -13.66 5.68
N PRO A 103 -10.69 -14.93 5.91
CA PRO A 103 -10.67 -15.96 4.86
C PRO A 103 -12.05 -16.20 4.22
N ALA A 104 -13.15 -15.94 4.93
CA ALA A 104 -14.50 -16.04 4.39
C ALA A 104 -14.78 -15.01 3.28
N CYS A 105 -14.02 -13.91 3.24
CA CYS A 105 -14.16 -12.86 2.24
C CYS A 105 -13.43 -13.14 0.92
N LYS A 106 -12.89 -14.35 0.72
CA LYS A 106 -12.26 -14.76 -0.54
C LYS A 106 -13.15 -14.42 -1.74
N GLY A 107 -12.56 -13.74 -2.73
CA GLY A 107 -13.25 -13.31 -3.95
C GLY A 107 -13.93 -11.94 -3.86
N THR A 108 -13.98 -11.30 -2.69
CA THR A 108 -14.55 -9.95 -2.50
C THR A 108 -13.76 -8.86 -3.23
N SER A 109 -12.44 -9.03 -3.38
CA SER A 109 -11.54 -8.07 -4.03
C SER A 109 -10.64 -8.80 -5.02
N ASP A 110 -10.53 -8.25 -6.23
CA ASP A 110 -9.72 -8.81 -7.32
C ASP A 110 -8.95 -7.75 -8.11
N LEU A 111 -9.12 -6.47 -7.78
CA LEU A 111 -8.39 -5.36 -8.38
C LEU A 111 -7.82 -4.42 -7.30
N ALA A 112 -6.60 -3.98 -7.53
CA ALA A 112 -5.97 -2.84 -6.85
C ALA A 112 -5.81 -1.68 -7.84
N LEU A 113 -6.06 -0.47 -7.38
CA LEU A 113 -5.79 0.78 -8.09
C LEU A 113 -4.61 1.45 -7.39
N LEU A 114 -3.48 1.54 -8.08
CA LEU A 114 -2.28 2.17 -7.58
C LEU A 114 -2.23 3.61 -8.06
N PHE A 115 -1.87 4.53 -7.17
CA PHE A 115 -1.47 5.90 -7.47
C PHE A 115 -2.51 6.69 -8.27
N LYS A 116 -3.78 6.57 -7.85
CA LYS A 116 -4.90 7.31 -8.42
C LYS A 116 -4.56 8.81 -8.56
N GLY A 117 -4.71 9.34 -9.78
CA GLY A 117 -4.51 10.76 -10.10
C GLY A 117 -3.05 11.15 -10.37
N TYR A 118 -2.11 10.21 -10.33
CA TYR A 118 -0.70 10.47 -10.60
C TYR A 118 -0.27 9.92 -11.95
N ASN A 119 0.57 10.67 -12.65
CA ASN A 119 1.28 10.22 -13.84
C ASN A 119 2.58 11.04 -13.96
N THR A 120 3.62 10.61 -13.27
CA THR A 120 4.88 11.35 -13.16
C THR A 120 6.06 10.39 -13.02
N VAL A 121 7.27 10.93 -13.17
CA VAL A 121 8.53 10.22 -12.92
C VAL A 121 9.31 11.01 -11.88
N VAL A 122 9.72 10.34 -10.81
CA VAL A 122 10.53 10.92 -9.73
C VAL A 122 11.76 10.03 -9.54
N ASP A 123 12.95 10.60 -9.64
CA ASP A 123 14.23 9.88 -9.53
C ASP A 123 14.30 8.60 -10.39
N GLY A 124 13.73 8.66 -11.60
CA GLY A 124 13.68 7.53 -12.55
C GLY A 124 12.61 6.47 -12.24
N VAL A 125 11.81 6.63 -11.18
CA VAL A 125 10.68 5.75 -10.84
C VAL A 125 9.39 6.34 -11.38
N THR A 126 8.70 5.57 -12.22
CA THR A 126 7.38 5.95 -12.76
C THR A 126 6.28 5.72 -11.73
N ILE A 127 5.61 6.80 -11.34
CA ILE A 127 4.43 6.80 -10.48
C ILE A 127 3.21 7.10 -11.35
N GLN A 128 2.46 6.06 -11.70
CA GLN A 128 1.34 6.15 -12.63
C GLN A 128 0.10 5.43 -12.11
N GLU A 129 -1.05 6.07 -12.27
CA GLU A 129 -2.37 5.48 -12.06
C GLU A 129 -2.49 4.17 -12.85
N THR A 130 -2.58 3.05 -12.14
CA THR A 130 -2.63 1.73 -12.77
C THR A 130 -3.55 0.78 -12.01
N VAL A 131 -4.38 0.04 -12.75
CA VAL A 131 -5.17 -1.07 -12.20
C VAL A 131 -4.35 -2.36 -12.30
N LYS A 132 -4.28 -3.11 -11.20
CA LYS A 132 -3.60 -4.40 -11.09
C LYS A 132 -4.58 -5.47 -10.63
N THR A 133 -4.49 -6.66 -11.20
CA THR A 133 -5.19 -7.83 -10.66
C THR A 133 -4.54 -8.28 -9.37
N ILE A 134 -5.37 -8.59 -8.39
CA ILE A 134 -4.98 -9.14 -7.08
C ILE A 134 -5.94 -10.28 -6.73
N SER A 135 -5.70 -10.94 -5.61
CA SER A 135 -6.69 -11.83 -5.01
C SER A 135 -6.47 -11.93 -3.51
N ILE A 136 -7.49 -12.39 -2.80
CA ILE A 136 -7.37 -12.82 -1.41
C ILE A 136 -6.85 -14.25 -1.42
N GLU A 137 -5.64 -14.43 -0.89
CA GLU A 137 -4.97 -15.72 -0.75
C GLU A 137 -5.34 -16.31 0.61
N VAL A 138 -6.09 -17.42 0.62
CA VAL A 138 -6.35 -18.18 1.85
C VAL A 138 -5.18 -19.12 2.09
N LEU A 139 -4.59 -19.02 3.27
CA LEU A 139 -3.43 -19.79 3.67
C LEU A 139 -3.86 -21.10 4.31
N ASP A 140 -3.19 -22.18 3.94
CA ASP A 140 -3.40 -23.50 4.52
C ASP A 140 -2.72 -23.58 5.91
N ARG A 141 -3.47 -23.18 6.94
CA ARG A 141 -3.02 -23.17 8.35
C ARG A 141 -4.20 -23.24 9.32
N THR A 142 -3.90 -23.49 10.59
CA THR A 142 -4.91 -23.59 11.67
C THR A 142 -4.56 -22.64 12.82
N PRO A 143 -5.44 -21.67 13.17
CA PRO A 143 -6.69 -21.32 12.48
C PRO A 143 -6.43 -20.82 11.05
N ALA A 144 -7.46 -20.90 10.20
CA ALA A 144 -7.37 -20.41 8.82
C ALA A 144 -7.08 -18.90 8.81
N ALA A 145 -6.24 -18.47 7.87
CA ALA A 145 -5.91 -17.07 7.68
C ALA A 145 -5.95 -16.71 6.20
N ALA A 146 -6.07 -15.42 5.90
CA ALA A 146 -5.99 -14.95 4.52
C ALA A 146 -5.28 -13.60 4.42
N VAL A 147 -4.69 -13.35 3.25
CA VAL A 147 -4.01 -12.09 2.95
C VAL A 147 -4.54 -11.48 1.66
N LEU A 148 -4.78 -10.16 1.70
CA LEU A 148 -4.97 -9.35 0.50
C LEU A 148 -3.63 -8.69 0.15
N ARG A 149 -3.09 -8.96 -1.04
CA ARG A 149 -1.71 -8.59 -1.42
C ARG A 149 -1.65 -7.70 -2.65
N ILE A 150 -0.80 -6.67 -2.60
CA ILE A 150 -0.25 -5.97 -3.76
C ILE A 150 1.26 -6.22 -3.80
N SER A 151 1.76 -6.90 -4.83
CA SER A 151 3.18 -7.30 -4.94
C SER A 151 3.86 -6.88 -6.24
N LYS A 152 3.20 -6.07 -7.08
CA LYS A 152 3.75 -5.56 -8.35
C LYS A 152 3.35 -4.11 -8.52
N GLY A 153 4.29 -3.25 -8.90
CA GLY A 153 4.05 -1.82 -9.11
C GLY A 153 4.08 -0.98 -7.82
N LEU A 154 4.53 -1.55 -6.71
CA LEU A 154 4.80 -0.83 -5.45
C LEU A 154 6.30 -0.66 -5.19
N GLU A 155 7.15 -1.12 -6.10
CA GLU A 155 8.60 -1.01 -5.99
C GLU A 155 9.01 0.46 -5.98
N MET A 156 9.29 1.00 -4.79
CA MET A 156 9.50 2.43 -4.61
C MET A 156 10.50 2.72 -3.50
N PRO A 157 11.60 3.46 -3.81
CA PRO A 157 12.50 3.98 -2.81
C PRO A 157 11.82 4.97 -1.85
N GLN A 158 12.36 5.09 -0.63
CA GLN A 158 11.84 6.06 0.33
C GLN A 158 11.95 7.50 -0.16
N ALA A 159 13.06 7.86 -0.82
CA ALA A 159 13.25 9.20 -1.38
C ALA A 159 12.13 9.59 -2.36
N VAL A 160 11.69 8.64 -3.18
CA VAL A 160 10.56 8.83 -4.10
C VAL A 160 9.26 9.03 -3.35
N LEU A 161 8.94 8.20 -2.34
CA LEU A 161 7.73 8.41 -1.55
C LEU A 161 7.76 9.74 -0.77
N ALA A 162 8.94 10.17 -0.32
CA ALA A 162 9.13 11.43 0.40
C ALA A 162 8.81 12.67 -0.46
N SER A 163 8.85 12.57 -1.80
CA SER A 163 8.46 13.68 -2.67
C SER A 163 6.95 13.92 -2.71
N PHE A 164 6.15 13.01 -2.16
CA PHE A 164 4.70 13.12 -2.09
C PHE A 164 4.27 13.44 -0.65
N SER A 165 4.15 14.73 -0.33
CA SER A 165 3.79 15.19 1.02
C SER A 165 2.45 14.65 1.53
N SER A 166 1.49 14.47 0.64
CA SER A 166 0.17 13.86 0.94
C SER A 166 0.19 12.33 0.93
N GLY A 167 1.35 11.70 0.69
CA GLY A 167 1.46 10.28 0.40
C GLY A 167 0.91 9.89 -0.97
N LEU A 168 0.86 8.59 -1.22
CA LEU A 168 0.37 7.99 -2.46
C LEU A 168 -0.84 7.09 -2.19
N PRO A 169 -1.94 7.24 -2.95
CA PRO A 169 -3.13 6.44 -2.75
C PRO A 169 -2.94 5.02 -3.30
N VAL A 170 -3.38 4.03 -2.52
CA VAL A 170 -3.54 2.64 -2.94
C VAL A 170 -4.95 2.21 -2.59
N CYS A 171 -5.69 1.69 -3.56
CA CYS A 171 -7.09 1.33 -3.36
C CYS A 171 -7.39 -0.09 -3.82
N PHE A 172 -8.48 -0.65 -3.29
CA PHE A 172 -8.96 -2.00 -3.58
C PHE A 172 -10.42 -1.95 -3.97
N ASN A 173 -10.80 -2.66 -5.02
CA ASN A 173 -12.20 -2.79 -5.35
C ASN A 173 -12.90 -3.69 -4.31
N ARG A 174 -14.20 -3.49 -4.17
CA ARG A 174 -15.06 -4.37 -3.39
C ARG A 174 -16.21 -4.81 -4.26
N LYS A 175 -16.31 -6.12 -4.53
CA LYS A 175 -17.45 -6.68 -5.24
C LYS A 175 -18.71 -6.52 -4.40
N PRO A 176 -19.78 -5.94 -4.97
CA PRO A 176 -21.05 -5.81 -4.27
C PRO A 176 -21.58 -7.18 -3.81
N GLY A 177 -22.14 -7.25 -2.60
CA GLY A 177 -22.86 -8.43 -2.09
C GLY A 177 -22.01 -9.53 -1.44
N PHE A 178 -20.68 -9.39 -1.33
CA PHE A 178 -19.82 -10.39 -0.67
C PHE A 178 -19.55 -10.05 0.79
N CYS A 179 -18.53 -9.21 1.06
CA CYS A 179 -18.20 -8.72 2.40
C CYS A 179 -18.31 -7.19 2.50
N THR A 180 -18.68 -6.70 3.68
CA THR A 180 -18.47 -5.30 4.10
C THR A 180 -16.99 -5.04 4.39
N THR A 181 -16.61 -3.76 4.50
CA THR A 181 -15.26 -3.38 4.91
C THR A 181 -14.91 -3.97 6.28
N THR A 182 -15.86 -3.92 7.22
CA THR A 182 -15.70 -4.45 8.57
C THR A 182 -15.50 -5.96 8.58
N GLN A 183 -16.24 -6.70 7.75
CA GLN A 183 -16.05 -8.14 7.58
C GLN A 183 -14.68 -8.44 6.96
N LEU A 184 -14.32 -7.71 5.90
CA LEU A 184 -13.05 -7.95 5.20
C LEU A 184 -11.84 -7.79 6.12
N PHE A 185 -11.77 -6.71 6.91
CA PHE A 185 -10.62 -6.40 7.76
C PHE A 185 -10.77 -6.86 9.22
N MET A 186 -11.84 -7.60 9.53
CA MET A 186 -12.12 -8.12 10.87
C MET A 186 -12.17 -7.02 11.95
N SER A 187 -12.41 -5.77 11.56
CA SER A 187 -12.44 -4.60 12.43
C SER A 187 -13.31 -3.49 11.82
N PRO A 188 -14.11 -2.76 12.61
CA PRO A 188 -15.00 -1.71 12.11
C PRO A 188 -14.24 -0.53 11.50
N ASP A 189 -13.12 -0.15 12.13
CA ASP A 189 -12.48 1.13 11.88
C ASP A 189 -11.02 1.00 11.41
N SER A 190 -10.45 -0.21 11.44
CA SER A 190 -9.03 -0.41 11.15
C SER A 190 -8.76 -1.61 10.25
N ALA A 191 -7.64 -1.56 9.53
CA ALA A 191 -7.09 -2.67 8.77
C ALA A 191 -5.67 -2.96 9.25
N THR A 192 -5.40 -4.21 9.66
CA THR A 192 -4.04 -4.65 9.97
C THR A 192 -3.27 -4.80 8.67
N TYR A 193 -2.11 -4.15 8.56
CA TYR A 193 -1.29 -4.14 7.36
C TYR A 193 0.16 -4.49 7.66
N ALA A 194 0.88 -4.96 6.63
CA ALA A 194 2.32 -5.14 6.64
C ALA A 194 2.93 -4.64 5.31
N LEU A 195 4.00 -3.85 5.42
CA LEU A 195 4.71 -3.27 4.27
C LEU A 195 6.07 -3.93 4.15
N PHE A 196 6.38 -4.47 2.98
CA PHE A 196 7.54 -5.33 2.77
C PHE A 196 8.56 -4.70 1.86
N ASN A 197 9.83 -4.97 2.14
CA ASN A 197 10.90 -4.73 1.19
C ASN A 197 11.12 -5.92 0.24
N THR A 198 11.98 -5.71 -0.77
CA THR A 198 12.28 -6.70 -1.82
C THR A 198 12.76 -8.03 -1.25
N ASN A 199 13.61 -7.99 -0.23
CA ASN A 199 14.17 -9.19 0.40
C ASN A 199 13.24 -9.83 1.43
N LYS A 200 12.07 -9.22 1.70
CA LYS A 200 11.04 -9.66 2.65
C LYS A 200 11.57 -9.86 4.08
N ASN A 201 12.73 -9.31 4.42
CA ASN A 201 13.29 -9.35 5.78
C ASN A 201 12.79 -8.18 6.64
N CYS A 202 12.25 -7.13 6.03
CA CYS A 202 11.56 -6.03 6.69
C CYS A 202 10.09 -6.08 6.35
N CYS A 203 9.24 -6.05 7.37
CA CYS A 203 7.78 -6.13 7.22
C CYS A 203 7.03 -5.32 8.28
N PRO A 204 7.40 -4.04 8.55
CA PRO A 204 6.72 -3.22 9.54
C PRO A 204 5.20 -3.36 9.45
N SER A 205 4.63 -3.78 10.57
CA SER A 205 3.20 -4.03 10.71
C SER A 205 2.54 -2.90 11.49
N GLY A 206 1.26 -2.68 11.25
CA GLY A 206 0.49 -1.64 11.93
C GLY A 206 -1.00 -1.75 11.68
N LEU A 207 -1.74 -0.78 12.22
CA LEU A 207 -3.18 -0.61 11.99
C LEU A 207 -3.40 0.65 11.17
N ALA A 208 -4.02 0.51 10.00
CA ALA A 208 -4.49 1.63 9.20
C ALA A 208 -5.94 1.91 9.57
N GLY A 209 -6.19 3.07 10.16
CA GLY A 209 -7.50 3.51 10.67
C GLY A 209 -7.33 4.84 11.37
N PRO A 210 -8.38 5.42 11.98
CA PRO A 210 -8.21 6.50 12.94
C PRO A 210 -7.45 5.94 14.15
N LEU A 211 -6.12 5.95 14.07
CA LEU A 211 -5.30 6.12 15.26
C LEU A 211 -5.72 7.47 15.80
N ASN A 212 -6.21 7.55 17.04
CA ASN A 212 -6.11 8.82 17.77
C ASN A 212 -4.68 9.30 17.57
N PRO A 213 -4.41 10.40 16.83
CA PRO A 213 -3.07 10.93 16.77
C PRO A 213 -2.65 11.22 18.21
N PRO A 214 -1.39 10.97 18.63
CA PRO A 214 -0.89 11.64 19.82
C PRO A 214 -1.06 13.13 19.58
N ASP A 215 -1.96 13.77 20.33
CA ASP A 215 -2.24 15.20 20.37
C ASP A 215 -1.91 15.97 19.08
N GLN A 216 -2.75 15.82 18.05
CA GLN A 216 -2.95 16.96 17.17
C GLN A 216 -3.57 18.07 18.05
N PRO A 217 -3.00 19.29 18.09
CA PRO A 217 -3.71 20.42 18.68
C PRO A 217 -5.09 20.45 18.04
N LYS A 218 -6.15 20.36 18.86
CA LYS A 218 -7.51 20.59 18.39
C LYS A 218 -7.47 21.82 17.48
N PRO A 219 -8.07 21.77 16.27
CA PRO A 219 -8.33 22.99 15.53
C PRO A 219 -9.01 23.92 16.52
N ASN A 220 -8.41 25.07 16.80
CA ASN A 220 -9.05 26.07 17.63
C ASN A 220 -10.40 26.33 16.99
N THR A 221 -11.48 25.86 17.63
CA THR A 221 -12.84 26.31 17.36
C THR A 221 -12.92 27.75 17.88
N TYR A 222 -12.24 28.67 17.19
CA TYR A 222 -12.64 30.05 17.22
C TYR A 222 -13.96 30.11 16.44
N PRO A 223 -15.05 30.62 17.03
CA PRO A 223 -16.24 30.92 16.26
C PRO A 223 -15.84 31.86 15.13
N SER A 224 -16.25 31.51 13.90
CA SER A 224 -16.05 32.37 12.73
C SER A 224 -16.53 33.80 13.08
N PRO A 225 -15.76 34.85 12.76
CA PRO A 225 -16.24 36.22 12.88
C PRO A 225 -17.57 36.36 12.11
N PRO A 226 -18.53 37.16 12.62
CA PRO A 226 -19.78 37.41 11.90
C PRO A 226 -19.48 37.86 10.48
N ALA A 227 -20.19 37.29 9.50
CA ALA A 227 -20.07 37.69 8.11
C ALA A 227 -20.30 39.21 8.00
N ALA A 228 -19.38 39.91 7.33
CA ALA A 228 -19.54 41.32 7.04
C ALA A 228 -20.85 41.55 6.25
N PRO A 229 -21.59 42.64 6.51
CA PRO A 229 -22.77 42.97 5.73
C PRO A 229 -22.41 43.07 4.25
N LEU A 230 -23.20 42.41 3.40
CA LEU A 230 -23.05 42.53 1.96
C LEU A 230 -23.27 44.01 1.55
N PRO A 231 -22.46 44.56 0.64
CA PRO A 231 -22.69 45.89 0.10
C PRO A 231 -24.05 45.93 -0.63
N PRO A 232 -24.75 47.08 -0.62
CA PRO A 232 -26.03 47.22 -1.30
C PRO A 232 -25.86 46.98 -2.81
N SER A 233 -26.79 46.23 -3.40
CA SER A 233 -26.83 45.98 -4.84
C SER A 233 -26.95 47.31 -5.60
N PRO A 234 -26.21 47.48 -6.72
CA PRO A 234 -26.34 48.65 -7.57
C PRO A 234 -27.75 48.72 -8.19
N GLU A 235 -28.32 49.91 -8.21
CA GLU A 235 -29.62 50.17 -8.85
C GLU A 235 -29.58 49.84 -10.36
N PRO A 236 -30.68 49.31 -10.91
CA PRO A 236 -30.78 49.06 -12.35
C PRO A 236 -30.74 50.39 -13.13
N PRO A 237 -30.07 50.42 -14.30
CA PRO A 237 -29.98 51.62 -15.12
C PRO A 237 -31.37 52.05 -15.62
N SER A 238 -31.63 53.36 -15.50
CA SER A 238 -32.86 54.00 -15.96
C SER A 238 -33.03 53.86 -17.48
N PRO A 239 -34.23 53.54 -17.99
CA PRO A 239 -34.46 53.36 -19.43
C PRO A 239 -34.31 54.68 -20.20
N SER A 240 -33.52 54.64 -21.28
CA SER A 240 -33.31 55.77 -22.19
C SER A 240 -34.61 56.25 -22.83
N PRO A 241 -34.80 57.58 -23.00
CA PRO A 241 -35.98 58.13 -23.68
C PRO A 241 -35.98 57.75 -25.16
N MET A 242 -37.09 57.19 -25.63
CA MET A 242 -37.31 56.86 -27.04
C MET A 242 -37.25 58.12 -27.91
N ALA A 243 -36.36 58.09 -28.90
CA ALA A 243 -36.26 59.10 -29.94
C ALA A 243 -37.58 59.21 -30.73
N GLY A 244 -38.12 60.42 -30.82
CA GLY A 244 -39.30 60.75 -31.60
C GLY A 244 -39.12 60.39 -33.07
N LYS A 245 -40.06 59.59 -33.59
CA LYS A 245 -40.30 59.44 -35.03
C LYS A 245 -40.75 60.79 -35.59
N ARG A 246 -39.94 61.36 -36.50
CA ARG A 246 -40.40 62.39 -37.43
C ARG A 246 -41.35 61.75 -38.44
N SER A 247 -42.52 62.37 -38.64
CA SER A 247 -43.38 62.14 -39.80
C SER A 247 -42.93 63.04 -40.96
N PRO A 248 -42.89 62.55 -42.21
CA PRO A 248 -42.66 63.38 -43.39
C PRO A 248 -43.99 63.87 -44.00
N PRO A 249 -44.01 65.04 -44.66
CA PRO A 249 -44.87 65.32 -45.82
C PRO A 249 -44.25 64.80 -47.12
#